data_AF-A0A4V3BKN8-F1
#
_entry.id   AF-A0A4V3BKN8-F1
#
_cell.length_a   1.000
_cell.length_b   1.000
_cell.length_c   1.000
_cell.angle_alpha   90.00
_cell.angle_beta   90.00
_cell.angle_gamma   90.00
#
_symmetry.space_group_name_H-M   'P 1'
#
loop_
_entity.id
_entity.type
_entity.pdbx_description
1 polymer ?
#
loop_
_entity_poly.entity_id
_entity_poly.type
_entity_poly.pdbx_seq_one_letter_code
_entity_poly.pdbx_strand_id
1 'polypeptide(L)'
;MNRTDRLYALVEELRAVAPGRRTARSLAERFAVSVRTVERDLRSLQDAGVPIWAEPGRTGGYAIDARATLPPLGLTVDEALAVAIGLGTLRSSPFRDAARSAARKVTAVLAEDDARRTNTLARRVHLLETGEREPAPTALASALTSGRVVRMRYRDGGGAESEREVEPLGYIGKGEDWYLVAWCRLRDGVRAFRGDRVLDVELTDEVAPQRVARIDELDIPHGVLRPVLGA
;
A
#
# COMPACT_ATOMS: atom_id res chain seq x y z
N MET A 1 -8.26 -29.66 15.42
CA MET A 1 -7.94 -28.45 14.63
C MET A 1 -6.55 -28.62 14.04
N ASN A 2 -6.39 -28.51 12.71
CA ASN A 2 -5.05 -28.57 12.10
C ASN A 2 -4.25 -27.31 12.50
N ARG A 3 -2.93 -27.29 12.27
CA ARG A 3 -2.09 -26.14 12.66
C ARG A 3 -2.44 -24.86 11.88
N THR A 4 -2.64 -24.95 10.57
CA THR A 4 -3.03 -23.84 9.68
C THR A 4 -4.34 -23.21 10.12
N ASP A 5 -5.38 -24.01 10.38
CA ASP A 5 -6.69 -23.52 10.86
C ASP A 5 -6.52 -22.76 12.19
N ARG A 6 -5.66 -23.27 13.07
CA ARG A 6 -5.37 -22.63 14.37
C ARG A 6 -4.62 -21.32 14.22
N LEU A 7 -3.64 -21.25 13.31
CA LEU A 7 -2.90 -20.01 13.03
C LEU A 7 -3.86 -18.92 12.51
N TYR A 8 -4.75 -19.29 11.58
CA TYR A 8 -5.78 -18.38 11.08
C TYR A 8 -6.71 -17.92 12.21
N ALA A 9 -7.23 -18.86 13.01
CA ALA A 9 -8.14 -18.56 14.10
C ALA A 9 -7.50 -17.69 15.20
N LEU A 10 -6.20 -17.86 15.47
CA LEU A 10 -5.43 -17.01 16.39
C LEU A 10 -5.36 -15.56 15.90
N VAL A 11 -5.09 -15.35 14.61
CA VAL A 11 -5.05 -14.00 14.01
C VAL A 11 -6.43 -13.34 14.10
N GLU A 12 -7.48 -14.06 13.74
CA GLU A 12 -8.85 -13.52 13.77
C GLU A 12 -9.31 -13.22 15.20
N GLU A 13 -8.95 -14.05 16.18
CA GLU A 13 -9.25 -13.78 17.59
C GLU A 13 -8.57 -12.51 18.09
N LEU A 14 -7.30 -12.29 17.76
CA LEU A 14 -6.58 -11.07 18.13
C LEU A 14 -7.15 -9.84 17.40
N ARG A 15 -7.57 -9.98 16.13
CA ARG A 15 -8.19 -8.89 15.37
C ARG A 15 -9.54 -8.48 15.94
N ALA A 16 -10.37 -9.45 16.31
CA ALA A 16 -11.71 -9.22 16.84
C ALA A 16 -11.70 -8.37 18.13
N VAL A 17 -10.60 -8.40 18.89
CA VAL A 17 -10.45 -7.64 20.13
C VAL A 17 -9.62 -6.38 19.98
N ALA A 18 -8.98 -6.14 18.83
CA ALA A 18 -8.04 -5.04 18.65
C ALA A 18 -8.71 -3.67 18.92
N PRO A 19 -8.03 -2.73 19.63
CA PRO A 19 -6.63 -2.79 20.09
C PRO A 19 -6.41 -3.55 21.42
N GLY A 20 -7.44 -4.23 21.92
CA GLY A 20 -7.37 -5.08 23.11
C GLY A 20 -6.46 -6.31 22.93
N ARG A 21 -6.25 -7.02 24.04
CA ARG A 21 -5.25 -8.09 24.17
C ARG A 21 -5.83 -9.40 24.69
N ARG A 22 -5.17 -10.51 24.36
CA ARG A 22 -5.47 -11.86 24.90
C ARG A 22 -4.23 -12.48 25.53
N THR A 23 -4.40 -13.12 26.68
CA THR A 23 -3.30 -13.87 27.31
C THR A 23 -3.06 -15.19 26.59
N ALA A 24 -1.83 -15.71 26.63
CA ALA A 24 -1.52 -17.04 26.09
C ALA A 24 -2.43 -18.13 26.68
N ARG A 25 -2.75 -18.00 27.98
CA ARG A 25 -3.65 -18.92 28.70
C ARG A 25 -5.09 -18.86 28.17
N SER A 26 -5.63 -17.67 27.97
CA SER A 26 -6.99 -17.50 27.42
C SER A 26 -7.10 -18.07 26.00
N LEU A 27 -6.09 -17.85 25.16
CA LEU A 27 -6.02 -18.44 23.82
C LEU A 27 -5.90 -19.96 23.90
N ALA A 28 -5.08 -20.49 24.81
CA ALA A 28 -4.88 -21.93 25.00
C ALA A 28 -6.18 -22.64 25.42
N GLU A 29 -6.91 -22.05 26.37
CA GLU A 29 -8.23 -22.51 26.80
C GLU A 29 -9.23 -22.47 25.63
N ARG A 30 -9.30 -21.35 24.89
CA ARG A 30 -10.23 -21.18 23.78
C ARG A 30 -10.00 -22.16 22.63
N PHE A 31 -8.73 -22.42 22.28
CA PHE A 31 -8.37 -23.31 21.18
C PHE A 31 -8.11 -24.76 21.61
N ALA A 32 -8.33 -25.09 22.89
CA ALA A 32 -8.12 -26.41 23.48
C ALA A 32 -6.72 -26.99 23.20
N VAL A 33 -5.68 -26.16 23.37
CA VAL A 33 -4.27 -26.54 23.20
C VAL A 33 -3.43 -26.09 24.38
N SER A 34 -2.19 -26.54 24.48
CA SER A 34 -1.28 -26.06 25.52
C SER A 34 -0.82 -24.62 25.28
N VAL A 35 -0.51 -23.89 26.37
CA VAL A 35 0.08 -22.54 26.31
C VAL A 35 1.34 -22.53 25.43
N ARG A 36 2.21 -23.54 25.58
CA ARG A 36 3.42 -23.71 24.76
C ARG A 36 3.10 -23.82 23.26
N THR A 37 1.99 -24.45 22.90
CA THR A 37 1.54 -24.54 21.49
C THR A 37 1.12 -23.17 20.97
N VAL A 38 0.34 -22.41 21.75
CA VAL A 38 -0.08 -21.05 21.40
C VAL A 38 1.11 -20.13 21.23
N GLU A 39 2.04 -20.12 22.18
CA GLU A 39 3.24 -19.27 22.12
C GLU A 39 4.10 -19.59 20.89
N ARG A 40 4.27 -20.88 20.56
CA ARG A 40 4.99 -21.30 19.35
C ARG A 40 4.28 -20.87 18.07
N ASP A 41 2.96 -20.97 18.04
CA ASP A 41 2.16 -20.58 16.88
C ASP A 41 2.15 -19.05 16.70
N LEU A 42 2.00 -18.27 17.79
CA LEU A 42 2.13 -16.82 17.79
C LEU A 42 3.52 -16.37 17.32
N ARG A 43 4.58 -17.05 17.77
CA ARG A 43 5.93 -16.79 17.28
C ARG A 43 6.06 -17.09 15.79
N SER A 44 5.47 -18.18 15.31
CA SER A 44 5.46 -18.51 13.88
C SER A 44 4.74 -17.43 13.06
N LEU A 45 3.66 -16.85 13.59
CA LEU A 45 2.94 -15.74 12.95
C LEU A 45 3.79 -14.46 12.93
N GLN A 46 4.50 -14.15 14.02
CA GLN A 46 5.44 -13.03 14.08
C GLN A 46 6.58 -13.18 13.08
N ASP A 47 7.18 -14.37 12.99
CA ASP A 47 8.24 -14.70 12.03
C ASP A 47 7.72 -14.61 10.58
N ALA A 48 6.43 -14.88 10.37
CA ALA A 48 5.74 -14.70 9.07
C ALA A 48 5.31 -13.25 8.80
N GLY A 49 5.63 -12.31 9.69
CA GLY A 49 5.37 -10.87 9.51
C GLY A 49 3.95 -10.43 9.88
N VAL A 50 3.17 -11.26 10.58
CA VAL A 50 1.90 -10.80 11.16
C VAL A 50 2.23 -9.81 12.29
N PRO A 51 1.60 -8.62 12.34
CA PRO A 51 1.96 -7.53 13.26
C PRO A 51 1.44 -7.77 14.69
N ILE A 52 1.82 -8.91 15.26
CA ILE A 52 1.50 -9.32 16.63
C ILE A 52 2.65 -8.88 17.53
N TRP A 53 2.33 -8.20 18.62
CA TRP A 53 3.29 -7.87 19.67
C TRP A 53 2.82 -8.45 21.00
N ALA A 54 3.77 -8.63 21.91
CA ALA A 54 3.53 -9.17 23.24
C ALA A 54 3.87 -8.11 24.29
N GLU A 55 2.96 -7.90 25.22
CA GLU A 55 3.19 -7.09 26.42
C GLU A 55 3.56 -8.04 27.58
N PRO A 56 4.77 -7.95 28.15
CA PRO A 56 5.14 -8.76 29.30
C PRO A 56 4.37 -8.35 30.58
N GLY A 57 4.26 -9.28 31.54
CA GLY A 57 3.75 -8.99 32.89
C GLY A 57 2.42 -9.66 33.24
N ARG A 58 1.97 -9.45 34.49
CA ARG A 58 0.81 -10.16 35.07
C ARG A 58 -0.53 -9.83 34.40
N THR A 59 -0.63 -8.66 33.78
CA THR A 59 -1.75 -8.18 32.96
C THR A 59 -1.41 -8.11 31.46
N GLY A 60 -0.24 -8.64 31.10
CA GLY A 60 0.28 -8.67 29.74
C GLY A 60 -0.47 -9.65 28.85
N GLY A 61 -0.15 -9.64 27.56
CA GLY A 61 -0.81 -10.49 26.58
C GLY A 61 -0.35 -10.17 25.16
N TYR A 62 -0.98 -10.84 24.20
CA TYR A 62 -0.74 -10.63 22.79
C TYR A 62 -1.82 -9.72 22.22
N ALA A 63 -1.40 -8.79 21.38
CA ALA A 63 -2.27 -7.92 20.61
C ALA A 63 -1.78 -7.88 19.17
N ILE A 64 -2.70 -7.58 18.25
CA ILE A 64 -2.37 -7.38 16.85
C ILE A 64 -2.61 -5.91 16.50
N ASP A 65 -1.70 -5.32 15.74
CA ASP A 65 -2.00 -4.06 15.08
C ASP A 65 -2.92 -4.33 13.88
N ALA A 66 -4.23 -4.26 14.14
CA ALA A 66 -5.26 -4.45 13.12
C ALA A 66 -5.23 -3.36 12.03
N ARG A 67 -4.51 -2.25 12.23
CA ARG A 67 -4.34 -1.20 11.22
C ARG A 67 -3.17 -1.48 10.28
N ALA A 68 -2.22 -2.32 10.70
CA ALA A 68 -1.02 -2.62 9.91
C ALA A 68 -1.26 -3.60 8.75
N THR A 69 -2.35 -4.38 8.79
CA THR A 69 -2.72 -5.31 7.71
C THR A 69 -4.22 -5.39 7.53
N LEU A 70 -4.68 -5.52 6.28
CA LEU A 70 -6.10 -5.75 5.98
C LEU A 70 -6.54 -7.11 6.56
N PRO A 71 -7.81 -7.23 7.03
CA PRO A 71 -8.41 -8.52 7.36
C PRO A 71 -8.37 -9.46 6.15
N PRO A 72 -8.55 -10.78 6.33
CA PRO A 72 -8.50 -11.72 5.23
C PRO A 72 -9.63 -11.36 4.25
N LEU A 73 -9.27 -11.11 3.00
CA LEU A 73 -10.21 -10.75 1.95
C LEU A 73 -10.54 -12.01 1.16
N GLY A 74 -11.81 -12.42 1.18
CA GLY A 74 -12.30 -13.43 0.25
C GLY A 74 -12.46 -12.79 -1.12
N LEU A 75 -11.48 -13.00 -2.01
CA LEU A 75 -11.56 -12.59 -3.41
C LEU A 75 -11.91 -13.80 -4.27
N THR A 76 -12.87 -13.63 -5.18
CA THR A 76 -13.08 -14.59 -6.27
C THR A 76 -11.89 -14.59 -7.24
N VAL A 77 -11.78 -15.62 -8.09
CA VAL A 77 -10.71 -15.72 -9.09
C VAL A 77 -10.71 -14.51 -10.04
N ASP A 78 -11.89 -14.07 -10.47
CA ASP A 78 -12.04 -12.94 -11.40
C ASP A 78 -11.69 -11.61 -10.71
N GLU A 79 -12.08 -11.42 -9.44
CA GLU A 79 -11.70 -10.23 -8.67
C GLU A 79 -10.19 -10.17 -8.42
N ALA A 80 -9.58 -11.29 -8.04
CA ALA A 80 -8.14 -11.39 -7.83
C ALA A 80 -7.36 -11.15 -9.13
N LEU A 81 -7.87 -11.64 -10.27
CA LEU A 81 -7.29 -11.33 -11.59
C LEU A 81 -7.45 -9.84 -11.92
N ALA A 82 -8.61 -9.24 -11.71
CA ALA A 82 -8.84 -7.81 -11.94
C ALA A 82 -7.91 -6.93 -11.10
N VAL A 83 -7.72 -7.27 -9.82
CA VAL A 83 -6.78 -6.60 -8.92
C VAL A 83 -5.35 -6.76 -9.43
N ALA A 84 -4.93 -7.97 -9.80
CA ALA A 84 -3.58 -8.21 -10.32
C ALA A 84 -3.29 -7.39 -11.60
N ILE A 85 -4.27 -7.28 -12.51
CA ILE A 85 -4.17 -6.45 -13.71
C ILE A 85 -4.02 -4.97 -13.34
N GLY A 86 -4.87 -4.47 -12.44
CA GLY A 86 -4.80 -3.08 -11.97
C GLY A 86 -3.44 -2.75 -11.33
N LEU A 87 -2.94 -3.62 -10.45
CA LEU A 87 -1.61 -3.46 -9.84
C LEU A 87 -0.48 -3.49 -10.88
N GLY A 88 -0.63 -4.26 -11.96
CA GLY A 88 0.31 -4.31 -13.08
C GLY A 88 0.49 -2.97 -13.79
N THR A 89 -0.52 -2.08 -13.75
CA THR A 89 -0.44 -0.74 -14.36
C THR A 89 0.43 0.25 -13.58
N LEU A 90 0.83 -0.09 -12.34
CA LEU A 90 1.53 0.82 -11.42
C LEU A 90 3.06 0.71 -11.49
N ARG A 91 3.63 0.05 -12.50
CA ARG A 91 5.07 -0.28 -12.58
C ARG A 91 6.01 0.93 -12.54
N SER A 92 5.65 2.05 -13.15
CA SER A 92 6.42 3.30 -13.15
C SER A 92 6.04 4.24 -12.00
N SER A 93 4.97 3.92 -11.25
CA SER A 93 4.42 4.80 -10.22
C SER A 93 5.25 4.80 -8.93
N PRO A 94 5.06 5.80 -8.06
CA PRO A 94 5.64 5.79 -6.70
C PRO A 94 5.25 4.55 -5.89
N PHE A 95 4.10 3.95 -6.19
CA PHE A 95 3.54 2.79 -5.48
C PHE A 95 4.01 1.44 -6.04
N ARG A 96 4.94 1.41 -7.01
CA ARG A 96 5.34 0.17 -7.71
C ARG A 96 5.76 -0.98 -6.80
N ASP A 97 6.45 -0.70 -5.70
CA ASP A 97 6.95 -1.75 -4.79
C ASP A 97 5.82 -2.33 -3.95
N ALA A 98 4.93 -1.45 -3.46
CA ALA A 98 3.70 -1.86 -2.79
C ALA A 98 2.80 -2.65 -3.76
N ALA A 99 2.67 -2.21 -5.01
CA ALA A 99 1.90 -2.89 -6.04
C ALA A 99 2.48 -4.26 -6.38
N ARG A 100 3.81 -4.38 -6.50
CA ARG A 100 4.50 -5.66 -6.69
C ARG A 100 4.30 -6.62 -5.53
N SER A 101 4.40 -6.11 -4.30
CA SER A 101 4.15 -6.88 -3.08
C SER A 101 2.69 -7.37 -3.01
N ALA A 102 1.73 -6.48 -3.26
CA ALA A 102 0.32 -6.80 -3.30
C ALA A 102 -0.02 -7.82 -4.40
N ALA A 103 0.55 -7.66 -5.60
CA ALA A 103 0.34 -8.58 -6.72
C ALA A 103 0.80 -10.00 -6.35
N ARG A 104 1.98 -10.14 -5.71
CA ARG A 104 2.47 -11.44 -5.23
C ARG A 104 1.49 -12.08 -4.24
N LYS A 105 0.97 -11.31 -3.28
CA LYS A 105 0.00 -11.79 -2.27
C LYS A 105 -1.30 -12.26 -2.93
N VAL A 106 -1.84 -11.48 -3.87
CA VAL A 106 -3.06 -11.83 -4.60
C VAL A 106 -2.84 -13.07 -5.47
N THR A 107 -1.71 -13.17 -6.17
CA THR A 107 -1.38 -14.35 -6.99
C THR A 107 -1.09 -15.61 -6.19
N ALA A 108 -0.63 -15.48 -4.94
CA ALA A 108 -0.38 -16.63 -4.07
C ALA A 108 -1.68 -17.34 -3.69
N VAL A 109 -2.73 -16.58 -3.36
CA VAL A 109 -4.07 -17.15 -3.09
C VAL A 109 -4.63 -17.83 -4.33
N LEU A 110 -4.47 -17.20 -5.51
CA LEU A 110 -4.88 -17.79 -6.79
C LEU A 110 -4.15 -19.11 -7.15
N ALA A 111 -2.97 -19.36 -6.58
CA ALA A 111 -2.19 -20.57 -6.81
C ALA A 111 -2.69 -21.76 -5.98
N GLU A 112 -3.31 -21.52 -4.82
CA GLU A 112 -3.79 -22.59 -3.92
C GLU A 112 -5.09 -23.24 -4.42
N ASP A 113 -6.00 -22.47 -5.04
CA ASP A 113 -7.32 -22.98 -5.45
C ASP A 113 -7.34 -23.66 -6.84
N ASP A 114 -6.43 -23.32 -7.75
CA ASP A 114 -6.18 -24.05 -9.02
C ASP A 114 -5.03 -23.41 -9.83
N ALA A 115 -3.77 -23.71 -9.45
CA ALA A 115 -2.56 -23.14 -10.08
C ALA A 115 -2.53 -23.21 -11.62
N ARG A 116 -3.22 -24.16 -12.25
CA ARG A 116 -3.25 -24.31 -13.72
C ARG A 116 -4.18 -23.33 -14.42
N ARG A 117 -5.40 -23.12 -13.91
CA ARG A 117 -6.42 -22.31 -14.61
C ARG A 117 -6.08 -20.83 -14.53
N THR A 118 -5.63 -20.38 -13.35
CA THR A 118 -5.21 -18.99 -13.13
C THR A 118 -3.94 -18.64 -13.88
N ASN A 119 -2.90 -19.50 -13.83
CA ASN A 119 -1.66 -19.25 -14.58
C ASN A 119 -1.92 -19.20 -16.09
N THR A 120 -2.84 -20.02 -16.59
CA THR A 120 -3.25 -19.97 -18.01
C THR A 120 -3.94 -18.66 -18.37
N LEU A 121 -4.83 -18.16 -17.51
CA LEU A 121 -5.52 -16.88 -17.72
C LEU A 121 -4.57 -15.69 -17.60
N ALA A 122 -3.76 -15.64 -16.55
CA ALA A 122 -2.79 -14.57 -16.34
C ALA A 122 -1.77 -14.47 -17.49
N ARG A 123 -1.33 -15.60 -18.05
CA ARG A 123 -0.43 -15.64 -19.22
C ARG A 123 -1.05 -15.08 -20.51
N ARG A 124 -2.37 -14.94 -20.58
CA ARG A 124 -3.07 -14.34 -21.73
C ARG A 124 -3.24 -12.83 -21.59
N VAL A 125 -2.93 -12.27 -20.43
CA VAL A 125 -3.07 -10.84 -20.18
C VAL A 125 -1.71 -10.18 -20.37
N HIS A 126 -1.67 -9.26 -21.33
CA HIS A 126 -0.50 -8.43 -21.59
C HIS A 126 -0.91 -6.97 -21.46
N LEU A 127 -0.05 -6.18 -20.82
CA LEU A 127 -0.17 -4.72 -20.84
C LEU A 127 0.71 -4.20 -21.98
N LEU A 128 0.14 -3.35 -22.82
CA LEU A 128 0.90 -2.67 -23.86
C LEU A 128 1.67 -1.51 -23.20
N GLU A 129 3.00 -1.52 -23.35
CA GLU A 129 3.88 -0.51 -22.77
C GLU A 129 4.58 0.29 -23.88
N THR A 130 4.75 1.60 -23.67
CA THR A 130 5.40 2.49 -24.68
C THR A 130 6.92 2.58 -24.56
N GLY A 131 7.56 1.82 -23.66
CA GLY A 131 9.02 1.69 -23.55
C GLY A 131 9.55 1.69 -22.12
N GLU A 132 10.89 1.68 -21.97
CA GLU A 132 11.56 1.82 -20.67
C GLU A 132 11.42 3.25 -20.16
N ARG A 133 10.61 3.44 -19.11
CA ARG A 133 10.54 4.70 -18.36
C ARG A 133 11.33 4.59 -17.07
N GLU A 134 11.96 5.70 -16.67
CA GLU A 134 12.50 5.82 -15.33
C GLU A 134 11.35 5.70 -14.30
N PRO A 135 11.48 4.80 -13.32
CA PRO A 135 10.48 4.68 -12.27
C PRO A 135 10.50 5.90 -11.37
N ALA A 136 9.33 6.29 -10.88
CA ALA A 136 9.20 7.35 -9.90
C ALA A 136 10.11 7.14 -8.67
N PRO A 137 10.57 8.21 -8.00
CA PRO A 137 11.12 8.09 -6.66
C PRO A 137 10.10 7.45 -5.70
N THR A 138 10.46 6.37 -5.01
CA THR A 138 9.57 5.67 -4.05
C THR A 138 9.18 6.56 -2.87
N ALA A 139 10.05 7.51 -2.51
CA ALA A 139 9.84 8.48 -1.44
C ALA A 139 8.52 9.26 -1.61
N LEU A 140 8.04 9.44 -2.85
CA LEU A 140 6.77 10.12 -3.11
C LEU A 140 5.54 9.34 -2.62
N ALA A 141 5.59 8.01 -2.60
CA ALA A 141 4.50 7.23 -2.01
C ALA A 141 4.41 7.50 -0.50
N SER A 142 5.55 7.53 0.19
CA SER A 142 5.63 7.87 1.62
C SER A 142 5.21 9.31 1.87
N ALA A 143 5.55 10.23 0.98
CA ALA A 143 5.13 11.63 1.10
C ALA A 143 3.60 11.78 1.05
N LEU A 144 2.96 11.11 0.09
CA LEU A 144 1.50 11.12 -0.06
C LEU A 144 0.78 10.49 1.14
N THR A 145 1.34 9.43 1.74
CA THR A 145 0.70 8.76 2.88
C THR A 145 0.99 9.42 4.22
N SER A 146 2.15 10.07 4.38
CA SER A 146 2.54 10.74 5.63
C SER A 146 2.12 12.20 5.72
N GLY A 147 1.73 12.82 4.61
CA GLY A 147 1.31 14.23 4.58
C GLY A 147 2.45 15.19 4.92
N ARG A 148 3.70 14.85 4.58
CA ARG A 148 4.87 15.71 4.84
C ARG A 148 5.25 16.52 3.62
N VAL A 149 5.90 17.65 3.85
CA VAL A 149 6.49 18.50 2.81
C VAL A 149 7.60 17.73 2.12
N VAL A 150 7.63 17.84 0.79
CA VAL A 150 8.64 17.24 -0.07
C VAL A 150 9.51 18.33 -0.65
N ARG A 151 10.82 18.17 -0.53
CA ARG A 151 11.80 18.93 -1.32
C ARG A 151 12.15 18.13 -2.56
N MET A 152 12.05 18.75 -3.73
CA MET A 152 12.36 18.07 -4.98
C MET A 152 13.10 18.97 -5.95
N ARG A 153 13.99 18.35 -6.74
CA ARG A 153 14.58 18.98 -7.91
C ARG A 153 13.73 18.63 -9.13
N TYR A 154 13.23 19.64 -9.82
CA TYR A 154 12.25 19.49 -10.88
C TYR A 154 12.70 20.18 -12.16
N ARG A 155 12.59 19.48 -13.29
CA ARG A 155 12.82 20.01 -14.63
C ARG A 155 11.48 20.33 -15.31
N ASP A 156 11.23 21.58 -15.64
CA ASP A 156 9.97 21.94 -16.30
C ASP A 156 9.92 21.54 -17.79
N GLY A 157 8.80 21.85 -18.46
CA GLY A 157 8.62 21.52 -19.88
C GLY A 157 9.54 22.28 -20.84
N GLY A 158 10.13 23.40 -20.39
CA GLY A 158 11.15 24.15 -21.13
C GLY A 158 12.58 23.68 -20.85
N GLY A 159 12.76 22.70 -19.96
CA GLY A 159 14.06 22.16 -19.57
C GLY A 159 14.73 22.91 -18.41
N ALA A 160 14.09 23.93 -17.84
CA ALA A 160 14.67 24.66 -16.72
C ALA A 160 14.56 23.84 -15.42
N GLU A 161 15.68 23.71 -14.72
CA GLU A 161 15.75 23.03 -13.43
C GLU A 161 15.49 24.00 -12.29
N SER A 162 14.85 23.51 -11.24
CA SER A 162 14.56 24.29 -10.04
C SER A 162 14.36 23.37 -8.85
N GLU A 163 14.68 23.89 -7.67
CA GLU A 163 14.37 23.25 -6.41
C GLU A 163 13.02 23.76 -5.90
N ARG A 164 12.17 22.85 -5.42
CA ARG A 164 10.82 23.16 -4.96
C ARG A 164 10.50 22.45 -3.66
N GLU A 165 9.92 23.18 -2.73
CA GLU A 165 9.20 22.61 -1.59
C GLU A 165 7.72 22.57 -1.92
N VAL A 166 7.15 21.37 -1.83
CA VAL A 166 5.77 21.11 -2.21
C VAL A 166 5.05 20.31 -1.12
N GLU A 167 3.78 20.62 -0.94
CA GLU A 167 2.88 19.95 0.01
C GLU A 167 2.02 18.96 -0.78
N PRO A 168 2.27 17.64 -0.69
CA PRO A 168 1.54 16.63 -1.47
C PRO A 168 0.04 16.65 -1.16
N LEU A 169 -0.79 16.71 -2.21
CA LEU A 169 -2.25 16.72 -2.10
C LEU A 169 -2.88 15.50 -2.79
N GLY A 170 -2.23 14.92 -3.80
CA GLY A 170 -2.78 13.77 -4.49
C GLY A 170 -1.90 13.20 -5.59
N TYR A 171 -2.39 12.10 -6.15
CA TYR A 171 -1.77 11.39 -7.27
C TYR A 171 -2.78 11.26 -8.41
N ILE A 172 -2.33 11.55 -9.62
CA ILE A 172 -3.11 11.33 -10.85
C ILE A 172 -2.33 10.38 -11.74
N GLY A 173 -2.93 9.24 -12.05
CA GLY A 173 -2.44 8.33 -13.09
C GLY A 173 -2.99 8.74 -14.46
N LYS A 174 -2.14 8.78 -15.48
CA LYS A 174 -2.49 9.02 -16.88
C LYS A 174 -1.78 7.99 -17.76
N GLY A 175 -2.42 6.83 -17.94
CA GLY A 175 -1.79 5.70 -18.61
C GLY A 175 -0.53 5.27 -17.83
N GLU A 176 0.63 5.34 -18.49
CA GLU A 176 1.93 5.02 -17.89
C GLU A 176 2.62 6.22 -17.24
N ASP A 177 2.09 7.43 -17.46
CA ASP A 177 2.56 8.65 -16.84
C ASP A 177 1.77 8.92 -15.56
N TRP A 178 2.34 9.74 -14.67
CA TRP A 178 1.68 10.14 -13.45
C TRP A 178 2.05 11.57 -13.06
N TYR A 179 1.19 12.17 -12.24
CA TYR A 179 1.37 13.52 -11.73
C TYR A 179 1.23 13.52 -10.21
N LEU A 180 2.19 14.14 -9.54
CA LEU A 180 2.01 14.58 -8.16
C LEU A 180 1.23 15.88 -8.16
N VAL A 181 0.04 15.87 -7.58
CA VAL A 181 -0.70 17.08 -7.28
C VAL A 181 -0.21 17.61 -5.94
N ALA A 182 0.27 18.84 -5.91
CA ALA A 182 0.80 19.43 -4.69
C ALA A 182 0.66 20.96 -4.67
N TRP A 183 0.57 21.55 -3.47
CA TRP A 183 0.73 22.99 -3.31
C TRP A 183 2.21 23.35 -3.41
N CYS A 184 2.57 24.22 -4.35
CA CYS A 184 3.93 24.67 -4.57
C CYS A 184 4.19 25.96 -3.80
N ARG A 185 5.04 25.91 -2.77
CA ARG A 185 5.35 27.10 -1.95
C ARG A 185 5.99 28.22 -2.75
N LEU A 186 6.88 27.88 -3.68
CA LEU A 186 7.55 28.84 -4.55
C LEU A 186 6.59 29.57 -5.50
N ARG A 187 5.46 28.95 -5.85
CA ARG A 187 4.48 29.50 -6.80
C ARG A 187 3.15 29.87 -6.15
N ASP A 188 3.06 29.71 -4.84
CA ASP A 188 1.88 29.98 -4.02
C ASP A 188 0.57 29.45 -4.62
N GLY A 189 0.56 28.16 -4.99
CA GLY A 189 -0.61 27.57 -5.62
C GLY A 189 -0.49 26.09 -5.94
N VAL A 190 -1.64 25.47 -6.24
CA VAL A 190 -1.73 24.05 -6.62
C VAL A 190 -1.12 23.83 -8.00
N ARG A 191 -0.29 22.78 -8.14
CA ARG A 191 0.32 22.37 -9.41
C ARG A 191 0.35 20.85 -9.56
N ALA A 192 0.34 20.41 -10.82
CA ALA A 192 0.56 19.03 -11.20
C ALA A 192 2.00 18.84 -11.71
N PHE A 193 2.79 18.08 -10.98
CA PHE A 193 4.18 17.77 -11.31
C PHE A 193 4.27 16.42 -12.00
N ARG A 194 4.63 16.43 -13.29
CA ARG A 194 4.80 15.18 -14.05
C ARG A 194 5.98 14.38 -13.50
N GLY A 195 5.78 13.09 -13.31
CA GLY A 195 6.71 12.23 -12.58
C GLY A 195 8.08 12.03 -13.19
N ASP A 196 8.14 11.89 -14.52
CA ASP A 196 9.36 11.75 -15.32
C ASP A 196 10.27 12.99 -15.30
N ARG A 197 9.75 14.12 -14.78
CA ARG A 197 10.46 15.40 -14.66
C ARG A 197 11.01 15.65 -13.26
N VAL A 198 10.76 14.73 -12.33
CA VAL A 198 11.29 14.77 -10.97
C VAL A 198 12.67 14.15 -10.98
N LEU A 199 13.70 14.97 -10.78
CA LEU A 199 15.11 14.56 -10.85
C LEU A 199 15.64 14.04 -9.52
N ASP A 200 15.09 14.52 -8.41
CA ASP A 200 15.45 14.09 -7.05
C ASP A 200 14.33 14.45 -6.06
N VAL A 201 14.21 13.67 -4.98
CA VAL A 201 13.16 13.82 -3.96
C VAL A 201 13.71 13.52 -2.58
N GLU A 202 13.52 14.46 -1.68
CA GLU A 202 13.78 14.33 -0.24
C GLU A 202 12.48 14.57 0.54
N LEU A 203 12.15 13.63 1.43
CA LEU A 203 11.05 13.79 2.37
C LEU A 203 11.56 14.59 3.57
N THR A 204 10.89 15.70 3.87
CA THR A 204 11.24 16.51 5.06
C THR A 204 10.52 15.99 6.31
N ASP A 205 10.93 16.47 7.48
CA ASP A 205 10.21 16.23 8.74
C ASP A 205 9.03 17.20 8.97
N GLU A 206 8.85 18.18 8.09
CA GLU A 206 7.75 19.14 8.20
C GLU A 206 6.43 18.50 7.74
N VAL A 207 5.41 18.59 8.59
CA VAL A 207 4.05 18.16 8.25
C VAL A 207 3.38 19.26 7.41
N ALA A 208 2.85 18.89 6.25
CA ALA A 208 2.14 19.82 5.39
C ALA A 208 0.82 20.27 6.05
N PRO A 209 0.45 21.56 5.96
CA PRO A 209 -0.89 22.01 6.31
C PRO A 209 -1.97 21.23 5.54
N GLN A 210 -3.11 20.97 6.17
CA GLN A 210 -4.25 20.40 5.45
C GLN A 210 -4.80 21.42 4.47
N ARG A 211 -4.58 21.18 3.18
CA ARG A 211 -5.16 21.96 2.09
C ARG A 211 -6.14 21.09 1.32
N VAL A 212 -7.28 21.68 0.96
CA VAL A 212 -8.22 21.07 0.02
C VAL A 212 -7.89 21.62 -1.36
N ALA A 213 -7.35 20.78 -2.24
CA ALA A 213 -7.25 21.13 -3.66
C ALA A 213 -8.56 20.78 -4.35
N ARG A 214 -9.09 21.72 -5.12
CA ARG A 214 -10.14 21.42 -6.08
C ARG A 214 -9.54 20.94 -7.39
N ILE A 215 -10.17 19.94 -7.99
CA ILE A 215 -9.69 19.32 -9.23
C ILE A 215 -9.64 20.35 -10.38
N ASP A 216 -10.57 21.29 -10.38
CA ASP A 216 -10.71 22.42 -11.30
C ASP A 216 -9.59 23.47 -11.17
N GLU A 217 -8.82 23.47 -10.08
CA GLU A 217 -7.64 24.33 -9.90
C GLU A 217 -6.37 23.72 -10.53
N LEU A 218 -6.46 22.49 -11.05
CA LEU A 218 -5.32 21.79 -11.63
C LEU A 218 -5.10 22.21 -13.09
N ASP A 219 -3.98 22.86 -13.35
CA ASP A 219 -3.47 23.15 -14.69
C ASP A 219 -2.96 21.87 -15.38
N ILE A 220 -3.86 20.90 -15.60
CA ILE A 220 -3.57 19.65 -16.30
C ILE A 220 -4.08 19.77 -17.74
N PRO A 221 -3.18 19.78 -18.74
CA PRO A 221 -3.60 19.80 -20.13
C PRO A 221 -4.26 18.45 -20.48
N HIS A 222 -5.58 18.50 -20.66
CA HIS A 222 -6.43 17.48 -21.26
C HIS A 222 -6.68 16.19 -20.45
N GLY A 223 -7.93 16.02 -20.01
CA GLY A 223 -8.51 14.77 -19.48
C GLY A 223 -9.76 14.99 -18.62
N VAL A 224 -10.59 13.95 -18.45
CA VAL A 224 -11.63 13.90 -17.40
C VAL A 224 -11.03 13.14 -16.22
N LEU A 225 -10.92 13.79 -15.06
CA LEU A 225 -10.41 13.16 -13.85
C LEU A 225 -11.53 12.38 -13.16
N ARG A 226 -11.26 11.11 -12.81
CA ARG A 226 -12.16 10.24 -12.06
C ARG A 226 -11.46 9.74 -10.81
N PRO A 227 -12.07 9.85 -9.61
CA PRO A 227 -11.47 9.29 -8.41
C PRO A 227 -11.39 7.77 -8.49
N VAL A 228 -10.38 7.18 -7.83
CA VAL A 228 -10.12 5.74 -7.85
C VAL A 228 -11.21 4.96 -7.10
N LEU A 229 -11.67 5.52 -5.98
CA LEU A 229 -12.84 5.05 -5.23
C LEU A 229 -13.94 6.10 -5.45
N GLY A 230 -15.20 5.67 -5.59
CA GLY A 230 -16.33 6.53 -5.95
C GLY A 230 -16.44 7.83 -5.14
N ALA A 231 -17.12 8.82 -5.74
CA ALA A 231 -17.41 10.12 -5.11
C ALA A 231 -18.35 9.98 -3.91
#